data_AF-A0A7L4RHY6-F1
#
_entry.id   AF-A0A7L4RHY6-F1
#
_cell.length_a   1.000
_cell.length_b   1.000
_cell.length_c   1.000
_cell.angle_alpha   90.00
_cell.angle_beta   90.00
_cell.angle_gamma   90.00
#
_symmetry.space_group_name_H-M   'P 1'
#
loop_
_entity.id
_entity.type
_entity.pdbx_description
1 polymer ?
#
loop_
_entity_poly.entity_id
_entity_poly.type
_entity_poly.pdbx_seq_one_letter_code
_entity_poly.pdbx_strand_id
1 'polypeptide(L)'
;MKTGYDSTKDVKIPKDPFERIIGQDEAVAVARMISYQRRHLLLVGPPGPGKSMIAQAVASVLPKPKYEISIIENPENSERPVVEIRDEERIGKDRKNEKKLGRVATPLEVPSFVAERLGFRCRRCGGFSNYTEHICIHCGAEKAVPGNIFEKYSQYPQYSDPNKMRVATTRRTVEGKEETIIYERMQDGGILVLTNSEFREIEASKKQKKRNVIVPLSRSTFVQASGNTE
;
A
#
# COMPACT_ATOMS: atom_id res chain seq x y z
N MET A 1 44.80 13.23 32.89
CA MET A 1 43.61 14.07 33.15
C MET A 1 42.57 13.22 33.86
N LYS A 2 42.27 13.46 35.14
CA LYS A 2 41.11 12.86 35.80
C LYS A 2 39.88 13.59 35.26
N THR A 3 39.17 12.98 34.33
CA THR A 3 37.87 13.47 33.89
C THR A 3 36.90 13.25 35.06
N GLY A 4 36.34 14.33 35.62
CA GLY A 4 35.44 14.29 36.78
C GLY A 4 34.07 13.69 36.43
N TYR A 5 34.04 12.40 36.13
CA TYR A 5 32.83 11.63 35.83
C TYR A 5 32.83 10.35 36.66
N ASP A 6 31.68 10.00 37.23
CA ASP A 6 31.50 8.77 37.98
C ASP A 6 31.13 7.60 37.05
N SER A 7 30.48 7.88 35.90
CA SER A 7 30.12 6.86 34.91
C SER A 7 30.20 7.36 33.46
N THR A 8 30.32 6.43 32.50
CA THR A 8 30.24 6.74 31.06
C THR A 8 28.87 7.25 30.62
N LYS A 9 27.82 7.08 31.44
CA LYS A 9 26.50 7.70 31.22
C LYS A 9 26.56 9.22 31.26
N ASP A 10 27.52 9.79 31.98
CA ASP A 10 27.69 11.24 32.15
C ASP A 10 28.42 11.88 30.96
N VAL A 11 29.00 11.04 30.09
CA VAL A 11 29.71 11.48 28.89
C VAL A 11 28.71 11.81 27.79
N LYS A 12 28.67 13.09 27.40
CA LYS A 12 27.81 13.56 26.31
C LYS A 12 28.31 13.04 24.96
N ILE A 13 27.48 12.27 24.27
CA ILE A 13 27.76 11.82 22.90
C ILE A 13 27.39 12.93 21.91
N PRO A 14 28.30 13.32 21.00
CA PRO A 14 27.99 14.31 19.97
C PRO A 14 26.76 13.96 19.14
N LYS A 15 25.99 14.97 18.75
CA LYS A 15 24.85 14.80 17.85
C LYS A 15 25.30 14.63 16.39
N ASP A 16 26.34 15.33 15.99
CA ASP A 16 26.93 15.22 14.65
C ASP A 16 27.64 13.86 14.52
N PRO A 17 27.25 13.01 13.54
CA PRO A 17 27.92 11.74 13.29
C PRO A 17 29.42 11.90 12.95
N PHE A 18 29.82 13.02 12.37
CA PHE A 18 31.23 13.27 12.05
C PHE A 18 32.09 13.49 13.30
N GLU A 19 31.55 14.10 14.37
CA GLU A 19 32.27 14.33 15.62
C GLU A 19 32.44 13.05 16.47
N ARG A 20 31.75 11.97 16.11
CA ARG A 20 31.89 10.66 16.76
C ARG A 20 33.07 9.86 16.23
N ILE A 21 33.67 10.29 15.11
CA ILE A 21 34.81 9.62 14.48
C ILE A 21 36.08 10.17 15.14
N ILE A 22 36.86 9.29 15.75
CA ILE A 22 38.00 9.68 16.59
C ILE A 22 39.30 9.35 15.84
N GLY A 23 40.23 10.30 15.79
CA GLY A 23 41.60 10.08 15.27
C GLY A 23 41.69 9.94 13.75
N GLN A 24 40.71 10.47 13.00
CA GLN A 24 40.66 10.42 11.53
C GLN A 24 40.30 11.80 10.96
N ASP A 25 40.93 12.86 11.46
CA ASP A 25 40.55 14.25 11.19
C ASP A 25 40.60 14.61 9.68
N GLU A 26 41.64 14.15 8.97
CA GLU A 26 41.78 14.36 7.53
C GLU A 26 40.66 13.67 6.74
N ALA A 27 40.34 12.42 7.07
CA ALA A 27 39.28 11.67 6.41
C ALA A 27 37.90 12.30 6.67
N VAL A 28 37.67 12.80 7.89
CA VAL A 28 36.44 13.54 8.25
C VAL A 28 36.33 14.85 7.48
N ALA A 29 37.42 15.61 7.35
CA ALA A 29 37.44 16.86 6.59
C ALA A 29 37.10 16.62 5.11
N VAL A 30 37.71 15.60 4.49
CA VAL A 30 37.42 15.21 3.11
C VAL A 30 35.97 14.73 2.95
N ALA A 31 35.49 13.89 3.86
CA ALA A 31 34.13 13.36 3.83
C ALA A 31 33.07 14.47 3.96
N ARG A 32 33.31 15.49 4.82
CA ARG A 32 32.45 16.68 4.91
C ARG A 32 32.41 17.46 3.59
N MET A 33 33.55 17.67 2.94
CA MET A 33 33.56 18.38 1.64
C MET A 33 32.80 17.61 0.56
N ILE A 34 32.96 16.29 0.52
CA ILE A 34 32.35 15.43 -0.48
C ILE A 34 30.82 15.38 -0.36
N SER A 35 30.26 15.40 0.86
CA SER A 35 28.80 15.38 1.04
C SER A 35 28.12 16.60 0.40
N TYR A 36 28.77 17.77 0.43
CA TYR A 36 28.30 18.97 -0.26
C TYR A 36 28.57 18.95 -1.76
N GLN A 37 29.76 18.50 -2.19
CA GLN A 37 30.16 18.50 -3.59
C GLN A 37 29.59 17.33 -4.41
N ARG A 38 29.00 16.32 -3.75
CA ARG A 38 28.47 15.08 -4.35
C ARG A 38 29.49 14.31 -5.19
N ARG A 39 30.71 14.17 -4.68
CA ARG A 39 31.77 13.37 -5.31
C ARG A 39 31.79 11.94 -4.77
N HIS A 40 32.49 11.04 -5.46
CA HIS A 40 32.75 9.69 -4.96
C HIS A 40 33.91 9.73 -3.95
N LEU A 41 33.82 8.89 -2.91
CA LEU A 41 34.84 8.73 -1.88
C LEU A 41 35.28 7.26 -1.84
N LEU A 42 36.59 7.03 -1.89
CA LEU A 42 37.20 5.71 -1.71
C LEU A 42 38.03 5.71 -0.41
N LEU A 43 37.67 4.86 0.54
CA LEU A 43 38.36 4.74 1.84
C LEU A 43 39.21 3.46 1.91
N VAL A 44 40.53 3.59 1.75
CA VAL A 44 41.50 2.48 1.80
C VAL A 44 42.15 2.36 3.18
N GLY A 45 42.57 1.15 3.59
CA GLY A 45 43.04 0.86 4.95
C GLY A 45 42.51 -0.47 5.53
N PRO A 46 43.01 -0.89 6.71
CA PRO A 46 42.69 -2.18 7.33
C PRO A 46 41.20 -2.31 7.73
N PRO A 47 40.72 -3.51 8.09
CA PRO A 47 39.39 -3.68 8.69
C PRO A 47 39.36 -3.10 10.12
N GLY A 48 38.22 -2.51 10.52
CA GLY A 48 38.03 -1.95 11.86
C GLY A 48 38.32 -0.46 12.13
N PRO A 49 38.92 0.38 11.26
CA PRO A 49 39.24 1.77 11.57
C PRO A 49 38.06 2.74 11.38
N GLY A 50 36.83 2.24 11.22
CA GLY A 50 35.63 3.09 11.11
C GLY A 50 35.29 3.59 9.70
N LYS A 51 35.74 2.93 8.62
CA LYS A 51 35.37 3.28 7.23
C LYS A 51 33.85 3.35 7.02
N SER A 52 33.14 2.33 7.50
CA SER A 52 31.67 2.28 7.42
C SER A 52 31.02 3.39 8.24
N MET A 53 31.64 3.78 9.35
CA MET A 53 31.16 4.88 10.19
C MET A 53 31.29 6.24 9.48
N ILE A 54 32.39 6.48 8.77
CA ILE A 54 32.55 7.65 7.90
C ILE A 54 31.48 7.65 6.80
N ALA A 55 31.26 6.51 6.13
CA ALA A 55 30.24 6.39 5.09
C ALA A 55 28.82 6.66 5.61
N GLN A 56 28.49 6.18 6.80
CA GLN A 56 27.20 6.48 7.47
C GLN A 56 27.07 7.96 7.82
N ALA A 57 28.14 8.59 8.30
CA ALA A 57 28.16 10.02 8.59
C ALA A 57 27.89 10.85 7.32
N VAL A 58 28.52 10.50 6.19
CA VAL A 58 28.24 11.11 4.89
C VAL A 58 26.77 10.93 4.50
N ALA A 59 26.25 9.70 4.57
CA ALA A 59 24.87 9.41 4.20
C ALA A 59 23.83 10.17 5.04
N SER A 60 24.15 10.49 6.30
CA SER A 60 23.28 11.24 7.20
C SER A 60 23.11 12.73 6.83
N VAL A 61 24.10 13.31 6.14
CA VAL A 61 24.09 14.72 5.72
C VAL A 61 23.55 14.88 4.29
N LEU A 62 23.46 13.78 3.52
CA LEU A 62 22.86 13.82 2.20
C LEU A 62 21.39 14.28 2.27
N PRO A 63 20.94 15.09 1.29
CA PRO A 63 19.56 15.53 1.23
C PRO A 63 18.61 14.34 1.09
N LYS A 64 17.41 14.48 1.64
CA LYS A 64 16.37 13.46 1.50
C LYS A 64 16.05 13.22 0.01
N PRO A 65 15.75 11.96 -0.36
CA PRO A 65 15.30 11.64 -1.71
C PRO A 65 14.08 12.46 -2.12
N LYS A 66 14.07 12.95 -3.37
CA LYS A 66 12.94 13.70 -3.96
C LYS A 66 12.06 12.86 -4.88
N TYR A 67 12.62 11.77 -5.38
CA TYR A 67 12.02 10.96 -6.43
C TYR A 67 11.78 9.53 -5.93
N GLU A 68 10.63 8.98 -6.30
CA GLU A 68 10.32 7.56 -6.26
C GLU A 68 10.50 6.95 -7.64
N ILE A 69 10.97 5.70 -7.70
CA ILE A 69 11.07 4.93 -8.94
C ILE A 69 10.16 3.73 -8.86
N SER A 70 9.23 3.62 -9.81
CA SER A 70 8.30 2.52 -9.95
C SER A 70 8.38 1.89 -11.33
N ILE A 71 8.06 0.60 -11.41
CA ILE A 71 7.93 -0.13 -12.66
C ILE A 71 6.45 -0.30 -12.97
N ILE A 72 6.10 -0.04 -14.23
CA ILE A 72 4.78 -0.25 -14.81
C ILE A 72 4.88 -1.33 -15.88
N GLU A 73 3.91 -2.21 -15.91
CA GLU A 73 3.76 -3.20 -16.98
C GLU A 73 3.55 -2.51 -18.33
N ASN A 74 4.29 -2.98 -19.34
CA ASN A 74 4.17 -2.49 -20.70
C ASN A 74 3.34 -3.51 -21.52
N PRO A 75 2.08 -3.21 -21.87
CA PRO A 75 1.21 -4.18 -22.56
C PRO A 75 1.71 -4.53 -23.97
N GLU A 76 2.44 -3.64 -24.63
CA GLU A 76 2.99 -3.88 -25.97
C GLU A 76 4.25 -4.77 -25.93
N ASN A 77 5.01 -4.73 -24.83
CA ASN A 77 6.23 -5.52 -24.67
C ASN A 77 6.52 -5.83 -23.21
N SER A 78 6.16 -7.03 -22.77
CA SER A 78 6.33 -7.49 -21.39
C SER A 78 7.79 -7.58 -20.94
N GLU A 79 8.73 -7.84 -21.85
CA GLU A 79 10.18 -7.89 -21.54
C GLU A 79 10.79 -6.50 -21.33
N ARG A 80 10.07 -5.44 -21.70
CA ARG A 80 10.51 -4.03 -21.57
C ARG A 80 9.50 -3.23 -20.76
N PRO A 81 9.46 -3.43 -19.43
CA PRO A 81 8.57 -2.67 -18.57
C PRO A 81 8.99 -1.20 -18.51
N VAL A 82 8.03 -0.30 -18.28
CA VAL A 82 8.28 1.14 -18.25
C VAL A 82 8.75 1.54 -16.86
N VAL A 83 9.89 2.26 -16.80
CA VAL A 83 10.39 2.86 -15.57
C VAL A 83 9.78 4.26 -15.41
N GLU A 84 9.02 4.47 -14.35
CA GLU A 84 8.39 5.73 -14.01
C GLU A 84 9.12 6.39 -12.84
N ILE A 85 9.53 7.65 -13.01
CA ILE A 85 10.14 8.48 -11.97
C ILE A 85 9.13 9.54 -11.54
N ARG A 86 8.81 9.60 -10.25
CA ARG A 86 7.79 10.52 -9.72
C ARG A 86 8.31 11.35 -8.55
N ASP A 87 7.95 12.62 -8.56
CA ASP A 87 8.16 13.56 -7.45
C ASP A 87 7.12 13.37 -6.34
N GLU A 88 7.45 13.85 -5.14
CA GLU A 88 6.56 13.89 -3.98
C GLU A 88 5.18 14.48 -4.27
N GLU A 89 5.12 15.56 -5.07
CA GLU A 89 3.85 16.19 -5.45
C GLU A 89 2.96 15.28 -6.30
N ARG A 90 3.57 14.55 -7.26
CA ARG A 90 2.84 13.62 -8.13
C ARG A 90 2.35 12.43 -7.34
N ILE A 91 3.16 11.91 -6.42
CA ILE A 91 2.77 10.84 -5.49
C ILE A 91 1.61 11.30 -4.61
N GLY A 92 1.65 12.53 -4.10
CA GLY A 92 0.56 13.12 -3.32
C GLY A 92 -0.73 13.28 -4.12
N LYS A 93 -0.65 13.68 -5.40
CA LYS A 93 -1.81 13.75 -6.31
C LYS A 93 -2.38 12.37 -6.61
N ASP A 94 -1.54 11.37 -6.86
CA ASP A 94 -1.97 9.99 -7.11
C ASP A 94 -2.70 9.42 -5.89
N ARG A 95 -2.17 9.61 -4.68
CA ARG A 95 -2.85 9.22 -3.43
C ARG A 95 -4.18 9.93 -3.23
N LYS A 96 -4.29 11.20 -3.65
CA LYS A 96 -5.56 11.94 -3.62
C LYS A 96 -6.52 11.55 -4.73
N ASN A 97 -6.02 11.09 -5.88
CA ASN A 97 -6.79 10.64 -7.03
C ASN A 97 -7.23 9.17 -6.91
N GLU A 98 -6.65 8.40 -6.00
CA GLU A 98 -7.28 7.22 -5.38
C GLU A 98 -8.50 7.60 -4.51
N LYS A 99 -9.08 8.79 -4.74
CA LYS A 99 -10.37 9.24 -4.24
C LYS A 99 -11.35 8.07 -4.30
N LYS A 100 -11.98 7.84 -3.15
CA LYS A 100 -12.98 6.80 -2.88
C LYS A 100 -14.09 6.86 -3.94
N LEU A 101 -13.91 6.10 -5.01
CA LEU A 101 -14.96 5.83 -5.98
C LEU A 101 -15.98 4.92 -5.26
N GLY A 102 -17.23 5.35 -5.27
CA GLY A 102 -18.32 4.69 -4.55
C GLY A 102 -18.60 5.20 -3.14
N ARG A 103 -19.84 4.95 -2.71
CA ARG A 103 -20.32 5.27 -1.36
C ARG A 103 -20.32 3.99 -0.53
N VAL A 104 -19.79 4.06 0.69
CA VAL A 104 -19.97 3.01 1.69
C VAL A 104 -21.36 3.18 2.29
N ALA A 105 -22.18 2.14 2.20
CA ALA A 105 -23.52 2.06 2.75
C ALA A 105 -23.62 0.94 3.78
N THR A 106 -24.46 1.13 4.79
CA THR A 106 -24.80 0.08 5.75
C THR A 106 -25.82 -0.89 5.15
N PRO A 107 -25.91 -2.15 5.64
CA PRO A 107 -26.93 -3.11 5.18
C PRO A 107 -28.38 -2.63 5.30
N LEU A 108 -28.65 -1.64 6.15
CA LEU A 108 -29.96 -1.04 6.34
C LEU A 108 -30.33 -0.02 5.25
N GLU A 109 -29.33 0.63 4.64
CA GLU A 109 -29.52 1.67 3.62
C GLU A 109 -29.73 1.10 2.21
N VAL A 110 -29.35 -0.16 1.99
CA VAL A 110 -29.50 -0.81 0.68
C VAL A 110 -30.87 -1.49 0.55
N PRO A 111 -31.39 -1.67 -0.68
CA PRO A 111 -32.65 -2.39 -0.90
C PRO A 111 -32.64 -3.80 -0.27
N SER A 112 -33.79 -4.24 0.24
CA SER A 112 -33.94 -5.52 0.96
C SER A 112 -33.40 -6.71 0.18
N PHE A 113 -33.71 -6.81 -1.12
CA PHE A 113 -33.25 -7.89 -1.98
C PHE A 113 -31.72 -7.89 -2.19
N VAL A 114 -31.08 -6.71 -2.14
CA VAL A 114 -29.63 -6.56 -2.22
C VAL A 114 -29.01 -7.06 -0.92
N ALA A 115 -29.52 -6.61 0.23
CA ALA A 115 -29.06 -7.10 1.53
C ALA A 115 -29.24 -8.63 1.69
N GLU A 116 -30.31 -9.20 1.15
CA GLU A 116 -30.56 -10.65 1.14
C GLU A 116 -29.55 -11.40 0.27
N ARG A 117 -29.34 -10.97 -0.98
CA ARG A 117 -28.33 -11.56 -1.87
C ARG A 117 -26.91 -11.34 -1.36
N LEU A 118 -26.67 -10.27 -0.62
CA LEU A 118 -25.39 -9.99 0.04
C LEU A 118 -25.25 -10.69 1.40
N GLY A 119 -26.21 -11.51 1.84
CA GLY A 119 -26.10 -12.33 3.05
C GLY A 119 -26.22 -11.55 4.37
N PHE A 120 -26.52 -10.26 4.30
CA PHE A 120 -26.71 -9.40 5.47
C PHE A 120 -28.12 -9.47 6.04
N ARG A 121 -29.12 -9.77 5.20
CA ARG A 121 -30.54 -9.85 5.59
C ARG A 121 -31.08 -11.26 5.40
N CYS A 122 -31.76 -11.79 6.40
CA CYS A 122 -32.41 -13.09 6.31
C CYS A 122 -33.71 -13.01 5.50
N ARG A 123 -33.86 -13.86 4.48
CA ARG A 123 -35.09 -13.97 3.68
C ARG A 123 -36.30 -14.45 4.50
N ARG A 124 -36.08 -15.23 5.56
CA ARG A 124 -37.14 -15.82 6.38
C ARG A 124 -37.69 -14.87 7.44
N CYS A 125 -36.82 -14.22 8.23
CA CYS A 125 -37.24 -13.38 9.36
C CYS A 125 -36.94 -11.89 9.18
N GLY A 126 -36.23 -11.48 8.12
CA GLY A 126 -35.82 -10.09 7.91
C GLY A 126 -34.70 -9.60 8.83
N GLY A 127 -34.22 -10.41 9.78
CA GLY A 127 -33.15 -10.05 10.71
C GLY A 127 -31.81 -9.80 10.01
N PHE A 128 -31.07 -8.81 10.50
CA PHE A 128 -29.75 -8.44 10.00
C PHE A 128 -28.65 -9.17 10.77
N SER A 129 -27.65 -9.70 10.07
CA SER A 129 -26.52 -10.39 10.69
C SER A 129 -25.34 -10.41 9.73
N ASN A 130 -24.13 -10.66 10.24
CA ASN A 130 -22.92 -10.60 9.42
C ASN A 130 -22.93 -11.63 8.28
N TYR A 131 -22.39 -11.27 7.12
CA TYR A 131 -22.42 -12.13 5.94
C TYR A 131 -21.56 -13.40 6.09
N THR A 132 -20.65 -13.43 7.06
CA THR A 132 -19.83 -14.60 7.42
C THR A 132 -20.66 -15.72 8.05
N GLU A 133 -21.79 -15.39 8.67
CA GLU A 133 -22.67 -16.36 9.30
C GLU A 133 -23.57 -17.03 8.26
N HIS A 134 -23.41 -18.34 8.05
CA HIS A 134 -24.24 -19.11 7.12
C HIS A 134 -25.66 -19.37 7.64
N ILE A 135 -25.88 -19.25 8.94
CA ILE A 135 -27.16 -19.47 9.60
C ILE A 135 -27.63 -18.16 10.23
N CYS A 136 -28.93 -17.89 10.14
CA CYS A 136 -29.52 -16.73 10.77
C CYS A 136 -29.64 -16.92 12.29
N ILE A 137 -29.01 -16.03 13.05
CA ILE A 137 -29.02 -16.03 14.52
C ILE A 137 -30.43 -15.76 15.09
N HIS A 138 -31.33 -15.14 14.33
CA HIS A 138 -32.69 -14.82 14.79
C HIS A 138 -33.70 -15.96 14.58
N CYS A 139 -33.55 -16.79 13.55
CA CYS A 139 -34.57 -17.78 13.19
C CYS A 139 -34.03 -19.16 12.80
N GLY A 140 -32.71 -19.37 12.90
CA GLY A 140 -32.06 -20.66 12.61
C GLY A 140 -32.13 -21.11 11.15
N ALA A 141 -32.56 -20.24 10.22
CA ALA A 141 -32.63 -20.59 8.81
C ALA A 141 -31.29 -20.36 8.12
N GLU A 142 -30.97 -21.18 7.12
CA GLU A 142 -29.83 -20.95 6.23
C GLU A 142 -30.00 -19.59 5.52
N LYS A 143 -28.95 -18.78 5.55
CA LYS A 143 -28.91 -17.56 4.76
C LYS A 143 -28.73 -17.90 3.29
N ALA A 144 -29.15 -16.99 2.42
CA ALA A 144 -28.92 -17.14 0.99
C ALA A 144 -27.41 -17.23 0.72
N VAL A 145 -26.97 -18.41 0.30
CA VAL A 145 -25.60 -18.64 -0.16
C VAL A 145 -25.44 -17.88 -1.48
N PRO A 146 -24.35 -17.12 -1.67
CA PRO A 146 -24.07 -16.50 -2.95
C PRO A 146 -23.92 -17.59 -4.03
N GLY A 147 -24.86 -17.63 -4.98
CA GLY A 147 -24.80 -18.50 -6.15
C GLY A 147 -26.17 -18.69 -6.81
N ASN A 148 -26.19 -18.85 -8.13
CA ASN A 148 -27.41 -19.19 -8.85
C ASN A 148 -27.87 -20.62 -8.50
N ILE A 149 -29.18 -20.91 -8.60
CA ILE A 149 -29.72 -22.28 -8.51
C ILE A 149 -28.98 -23.24 -9.46
N PHE A 150 -28.49 -22.73 -10.60
CA PHE A 150 -27.67 -23.46 -11.57
C PHE A 150 -26.27 -23.81 -11.04
N GLU A 151 -25.63 -22.95 -10.23
CA GLU A 151 -24.33 -23.24 -9.61
C GLU A 151 -24.40 -24.30 -8.52
N LYS A 152 -25.59 -24.50 -7.92
CA LYS A 152 -25.82 -25.55 -6.93
C LYS A 152 -25.72 -26.98 -7.52
N TYR A 153 -25.86 -27.12 -8.84
CA TYR A 153 -25.82 -28.40 -9.56
C TYR A 153 -24.65 -28.52 -10.56
N SER A 154 -23.80 -27.48 -10.69
CA SER A 154 -22.64 -27.54 -11.55
C SER A 154 -21.55 -28.41 -10.91
N GLN A 155 -21.11 -29.44 -11.60
CA GLN A 155 -20.07 -30.39 -11.15
C GLN A 155 -18.67 -29.75 -11.01
N TYR A 156 -18.54 -28.49 -11.41
CA TYR A 156 -17.38 -27.65 -11.20
C TYR A 156 -17.85 -26.32 -10.58
N PRO A 157 -17.63 -26.10 -9.26
CA PRO A 157 -17.82 -24.79 -8.67
C PRO A 157 -16.80 -23.88 -9.35
N GLN A 158 -17.28 -22.95 -10.19
CA GLN A 158 -16.48 -21.79 -10.53
C GLN A 158 -16.17 -21.12 -9.18
N TYR A 159 -14.90 -21.10 -8.81
CA TYR A 159 -14.40 -20.43 -7.61
C TYR A 159 -14.70 -18.93 -7.70
N SER A 160 -15.95 -18.55 -7.43
CA SER A 160 -16.28 -17.18 -7.09
C SER A 160 -15.76 -16.96 -5.69
N ASP A 161 -14.75 -16.12 -5.59
CA ASP A 161 -14.11 -15.70 -4.35
C ASP A 161 -15.21 -15.32 -3.33
N PRO A 162 -15.43 -16.09 -2.24
CA PRO A 162 -16.58 -15.92 -1.35
C PRO A 162 -16.64 -14.52 -0.72
N ASN A 163 -15.51 -13.82 -0.73
CA ASN A 163 -15.34 -12.45 -0.26
C ASN A 163 -15.68 -11.36 -1.29
N LYS A 164 -15.95 -11.69 -2.56
CA LYS A 164 -16.23 -10.71 -3.65
C LYS A 164 -17.59 -10.90 -4.29
N MET A 165 -18.62 -11.13 -3.48
CA MET A 165 -19.99 -11.18 -3.99
C MET A 165 -20.47 -9.79 -4.42
N ARG A 166 -21.07 -9.72 -5.60
CA ARG A 166 -21.59 -8.48 -6.21
C ARG A 166 -23.03 -8.64 -6.65
N VAL A 167 -23.82 -7.59 -6.53
CA VAL A 167 -25.22 -7.55 -6.99
C VAL A 167 -25.41 -6.28 -7.82
N ALA A 168 -25.80 -6.43 -9.09
CA ALA A 168 -26.14 -5.29 -9.95
C ALA A 168 -27.67 -5.09 -9.97
N THR A 169 -28.08 -3.82 -10.00
CA THR A 169 -29.48 -3.39 -10.03
C THR A 169 -29.64 -2.25 -11.01
N THR A 170 -30.82 -2.09 -11.60
CA THR A 170 -31.16 -0.94 -12.44
C THR A 170 -32.08 -0.01 -11.67
N ARG A 171 -31.77 1.30 -11.69
CA ARG A 171 -32.62 2.36 -11.17
C ARG A 171 -33.01 3.28 -12.31
N ARG A 172 -34.31 3.58 -12.44
CA ARG A 172 -34.79 4.62 -13.37
C ARG A 172 -34.69 5.98 -12.68
N THR A 173 -33.92 6.88 -13.28
CA THR A 173 -33.82 8.28 -12.85
C THR A 173 -35.09 9.04 -13.26
N VAL A 174 -35.37 10.17 -12.61
CA VAL A 174 -36.54 11.02 -12.89
C VAL A 174 -36.60 11.47 -14.36
N GLU A 175 -35.45 11.54 -15.03
CA GLU A 175 -35.31 11.85 -16.46
C GLU A 175 -35.52 10.65 -17.41
N GLY A 176 -35.95 9.49 -16.92
CA GLY A 176 -36.18 8.29 -17.74
C GLY A 176 -34.92 7.52 -18.16
N LYS A 177 -33.73 7.93 -17.70
CA LYS A 177 -32.48 7.20 -17.91
C LYS A 177 -32.38 6.00 -16.96
N GLU A 178 -32.03 4.83 -17.48
CA GLU A 178 -31.74 3.63 -16.68
C GLU A 178 -30.27 3.63 -16.25
N GLU A 179 -30.02 3.79 -14.95
CA GLU A 179 -28.69 3.73 -14.37
C GLU A 179 -28.49 2.38 -13.67
N THR A 180 -27.36 1.72 -13.97
CA THR A 180 -26.98 0.47 -13.32
C THR A 180 -26.10 0.75 -12.10
N ILE A 181 -26.55 0.28 -10.94
CA ILE A 181 -25.88 0.39 -9.65
C ILE A 181 -25.39 -1.00 -9.23
N ILE A 182 -24.12 -1.10 -8.93
CA ILE A 182 -23.42 -2.30 -8.49
C ILE A 182 -23.14 -2.19 -7.00
N TYR A 183 -23.52 -3.22 -6.24
CA TYR A 183 -23.26 -3.35 -4.83
C TYR A 183 -22.22 -4.44 -4.59
N GLU A 184 -21.14 -4.14 -3.88
CA GLU A 184 -20.05 -5.06 -3.55
C GLU A 184 -19.88 -5.20 -2.03
N ARG A 185 -19.66 -6.42 -1.53
CA ARG A 185 -19.41 -6.65 -0.09
C ARG A 185 -18.01 -6.15 0.30
N MET A 186 -17.89 -5.49 1.44
CA MET A 186 -16.61 -5.18 2.09
C MET A 186 -16.32 -6.15 3.24
N GLN A 187 -15.02 -6.36 3.53
CA GLN A 187 -14.59 -7.23 4.63
C GLN A 187 -15.04 -6.73 6.01
N ASP A 188 -15.20 -5.41 6.16
CA ASP A 188 -15.60 -4.77 7.41
C ASP A 188 -17.12 -4.85 7.68
N GLY A 189 -17.88 -5.61 6.87
CA GLY A 189 -19.34 -5.72 6.99
C GLY A 189 -20.14 -4.57 6.35
N GLY A 190 -19.47 -3.65 5.68
CA GLY A 190 -20.08 -2.61 4.85
C GLY A 190 -20.41 -3.08 3.44
N ILE A 191 -21.22 -2.29 2.72
CA ILE A 191 -21.53 -2.51 1.30
C ILE A 191 -21.04 -1.31 0.51
N LEU A 192 -20.21 -1.55 -0.50
CA LEU A 192 -19.76 -0.52 -1.43
C LEU A 192 -20.79 -0.39 -2.56
N VAL A 193 -21.33 0.82 -2.74
CA VAL A 193 -22.27 1.17 -3.80
C VAL A 193 -21.50 1.91 -4.90
N LEU A 194 -21.55 1.37 -6.11
CA LEU A 194 -20.86 1.90 -7.29
C LEU A 194 -21.85 2.07 -8.44
N THR A 195 -21.78 3.18 -9.15
CA THR A 195 -22.41 3.29 -10.48
C THR A 195 -21.58 2.53 -11.52
N ASN A 196 -22.20 2.16 -12.64
CA ASN A 196 -21.49 1.45 -13.72
C ASN A 196 -20.32 2.28 -14.30
N SER A 197 -20.47 3.60 -14.38
CA SER A 197 -19.38 4.52 -14.74
C SER A 197 -18.23 4.46 -13.72
N GLU A 198 -18.52 4.59 -12.42
CA GLU A 198 -17.50 4.52 -11.37
C GLU A 198 -16.81 3.15 -11.32
N PHE A 199 -17.56 2.07 -11.52
CA PHE A 199 -17.02 0.72 -11.56
C PHE A 199 -16.03 0.52 -12.71
N ARG A 200 -16.39 0.97 -13.92
CA ARG A 200 -15.49 0.93 -15.09
C ARG A 200 -14.23 1.75 -14.87
N GLU A 201 -14.33 2.91 -14.22
CA GLU A 201 -13.19 3.75 -13.87
C GLU A 201 -12.26 3.08 -12.84
N ILE A 202 -12.82 2.41 -11.82
CA ILE A 202 -12.04 1.61 -10.86
C ILE A 202 -11.33 0.47 -11.58
N GLU A 203 -12.02 -0.29 -12.43
CA GLU A 203 -11.41 -1.43 -13.14
C GLU A 203 -10.34 -1.01 -14.14
N ALA A 204 -10.57 0.07 -14.90
CA ALA A 204 -9.58 0.65 -15.79
C ALA A 204 -8.35 1.15 -15.01
N SER A 205 -8.58 1.82 -13.87
CA SER A 205 -7.52 2.25 -12.98
C SER A 205 -6.74 1.08 -12.38
N LYS A 206 -7.40 -0.01 -11.98
CA LYS A 206 -6.75 -1.22 -11.44
C LYS A 206 -5.89 -1.93 -12.49
N LYS A 207 -6.35 -2.00 -13.74
CA LYS A 207 -5.58 -2.60 -14.85
C LYS A 207 -4.38 -1.73 -15.26
N GLN A 208 -4.52 -0.41 -15.27
CA GLN A 208 -3.42 0.49 -15.68
C GLN A 208 -2.41 0.78 -14.57
N LYS A 209 -2.78 0.68 -13.29
CA LYS A 209 -1.96 1.18 -12.17
C LYS A 209 -1.36 0.08 -11.29
N LYS A 210 -1.08 -1.12 -11.80
CA LYS A 210 -0.25 -2.07 -11.04
C LYS A 210 1.20 -1.59 -11.06
N ARG A 211 1.47 -0.56 -10.25
CA ARG A 211 2.79 0.05 -10.09
C ARG A 211 3.57 -0.72 -9.03
N ASN A 212 4.71 -1.26 -9.42
CA ASN A 212 5.64 -1.87 -8.50
C ASN A 212 6.70 -0.84 -8.10
N VAL A 213 6.59 -0.29 -6.88
CA VAL A 213 7.57 0.67 -6.36
C VAL A 213 8.85 -0.08 -5.98
N ILE A 214 9.95 0.21 -6.66
CA ILE A 214 11.26 -0.41 -6.37
C ILE A 214 12.07 0.47 -5.43
N VAL A 215 12.07 1.78 -5.70
CA VAL A 215 12.87 2.74 -4.95
C VAL A 215 11.92 3.76 -4.31
N PRO A 216 11.47 3.52 -3.06
CA PRO A 216 10.48 4.38 -2.42
C PRO A 216 11.05 5.75 -2.06
N LEU A 217 10.16 6.75 -1.93
CA LEU A 217 10.55 8.10 -1.52
C LEU A 217 11.14 8.11 -0.09
N SER A 218 10.57 7.33 0.82
CA SER A 218 10.97 7.23 2.23
C SER A 218 12.15 6.27 2.49
N ARG A 219 12.98 6.00 1.47
CA ARG A 219 14.13 5.09 1.57
C ARG A 219 15.24 5.63 2.46
N SER A 220 16.06 4.73 3.00
CA SER A 220 17.35 5.10 3.61
C SER A 220 18.31 5.60 2.54
N THR A 221 19.12 6.60 2.88
CA THR A 221 20.22 7.11 2.04
C THR A 221 21.48 6.24 2.14
N PHE A 222 21.52 5.34 3.11
CA PHE A 222 22.61 4.39 3.32
C PHE A 222 22.18 2.99 2.90
N VAL A 223 22.98 2.38 2.01
CA VAL A 223 22.86 0.99 1.59
C VAL A 223 24.24 0.36 1.70
N GLN A 224 24.34 -0.72 2.49
CA GLN A 224 25.57 -1.49 2.60
C GLN A 224 25.46 -2.70 1.67
N ALA A 225 26.30 -2.73 0.63
CA ALA A 225 26.49 -3.92 -0.19
C ALA A 225 27.71 -4.68 0.36
N SER A 226 27.47 -5.79 1.05
CA SER A 226 28.52 -6.77 1.32
C SER A 226 28.54 -7.77 0.18
N GLY A 227 29.66 -7.84 -0.54
CA GLY A 227 29.93 -9.00 -1.39
C GLY A 227 30.16 -10.19 -0.47
N ASN A 228 29.18 -11.09 -0.39
CA ASN A 228 29.41 -12.41 0.18
C ASN A 228 30.31 -13.13 -0.84
N THR A 229 31.61 -13.17 -0.60
CA THR A 229 32.45 -14.21 -1.20
C THR A 229 32.03 -15.51 -0.55
N GLU A 230 31.37 -16.38 -1.32
CA GLU A 230 31.43 -17.82 -1.08
C GLU A 230 32.90 -18.29 -1.01
#